data_AF-A0A412WX48-F1
#
_entry.id   AF-A0A412WX48-F1
#
_cell.length_a   1.000
_cell.length_b   1.000
_cell.length_c   1.000
_cell.angle_alpha   90.00
_cell.angle_beta   90.00
_cell.angle_gamma   90.00
#
_symmetry.space_group_name_H-M   'P 1'
#
loop_
_entity.id
_entity.type
_entity.pdbx_description
1 polymer ?
#
loop_
_entity_poly.entity_id
_entity_poly.type
_entity_poly.pdbx_seq_one_letter_code
_entity_poly.pdbx_strand_id
1 'polypeptide(L)'
;MEQNIFNTVYKVNHAGGSGSCFYLKNYDLFVTNYHVVDGFREVALQDNDKNRFYARVVLVNPAKDIAFLKAEGDFSALPEIALSALDSVSIGQKINVAGYPFGMPFTVTEGTVSSPRQLINDSYYIQTDAAVNPGNSGGPMFNDQDELVAITASKITDADNMGFGIPVTALCELLEQIGDLDTSVYNVQCNSCDEFISDEEEYCPSCGDKLPSNVFQERSLTDLAVFCEEAIQAMGINPVLARVGYESWVFHKGSSEIRMFVYQRSYLFCTSPINVLPKKNLEPVLTYLLNAEVKPYQLGLDGNQIYLSYRIHISDIFSDFADEVQKNITNMAFKADELDNYLMDTFGCELSEYAKKDA
;
A
#
# COMPACT_ATOMS: atom_id res chain seq x y z
N MET A 1 2.59 0.29 26.05
CA MET A 1 2.09 0.63 24.73
C MET A 1 1.75 2.10 24.62
N GLU A 2 2.74 2.89 24.28
CA GLU A 2 2.50 4.24 23.81
C GLU A 2 1.79 4.16 22.45
N GLN A 3 0.60 4.74 22.32
CA GLN A 3 -0.16 4.78 21.05
C GLN A 3 0.65 5.35 19.88
N ASN A 4 1.74 6.08 20.16
CA ASN A 4 2.58 6.72 19.16
C ASN A 4 3.44 5.74 18.35
N ILE A 5 3.85 4.59 18.89
CA ILE A 5 4.74 3.67 18.14
C ILE A 5 4.07 3.12 16.88
N PHE A 6 2.74 3.00 16.88
CA PHE A 6 1.99 2.55 15.71
C PHE A 6 1.94 3.56 14.55
N ASN A 7 2.30 4.83 14.79
CA ASN A 7 2.47 5.83 13.73
C ASN A 7 3.71 5.54 12.85
N THR A 8 4.55 4.58 13.25
CA THR A 8 5.67 4.09 12.43
C THR A 8 5.24 3.05 11.40
N VAL A 9 3.99 2.56 11.45
CA VAL A 9 3.49 1.46 10.61
C VAL A 9 2.68 1.98 9.44
N TYR A 10 3.11 1.62 8.23
CA TYR A 10 2.57 2.14 6.98
C TYR A 10 2.06 0.98 6.12
N LYS A 11 1.10 1.30 5.26
CA LYS A 11 0.61 0.37 4.24
C LYS A 11 1.46 0.51 2.98
N VAL A 12 1.95 -0.61 2.45
CA VAL A 12 2.62 -0.65 1.14
C VAL A 12 1.55 -0.90 0.07
N ASN A 13 1.49 -0.07 -0.98
CA ASN A 13 0.59 -0.25 -2.13
C ASN A 13 1.39 -0.30 -3.43
N HIS A 14 0.98 -1.20 -4.34
CA HIS A 14 1.52 -1.31 -5.69
C HIS A 14 0.47 -1.95 -6.62
N ALA A 15 0.77 -2.06 -7.92
CA ALA A 15 -0.20 -2.53 -8.92
C ALA A 15 -0.54 -4.02 -8.81
N GLY A 16 0.08 -4.76 -7.90
CA GLY A 16 -0.20 -6.18 -7.64
C GLY A 16 -0.96 -6.45 -6.34
N GLY A 17 -1.07 -5.46 -5.45
CA GLY A 17 -1.63 -5.68 -4.12
C GLY A 17 -1.13 -4.69 -3.08
N SER A 18 -1.20 -5.13 -1.82
CA SER A 18 -0.77 -4.33 -0.67
C SER A 18 -0.26 -5.21 0.48
N GLY A 19 0.59 -4.62 1.32
CA GLY A 19 1.07 -5.20 2.57
C GLY A 19 1.30 -4.13 3.63
N SER A 20 2.07 -4.47 4.66
CA SER A 20 2.46 -3.56 5.73
C SER A 20 3.97 -3.36 5.74
N CYS A 21 4.43 -2.24 6.28
CA CYS A 21 5.82 -1.95 6.56
C CYS A 21 5.94 -1.11 7.83
N PHE A 22 7.15 -0.94 8.34
CA PHE A 22 7.42 -0.04 9.47
C PHE A 22 8.75 0.70 9.28
N TYR A 23 8.84 1.89 9.87
CA TYR A 23 10.00 2.77 9.75
C TYR A 23 11.05 2.51 10.84
N LEU A 24 12.31 2.37 10.44
CA LEU A 24 13.47 2.32 11.34
C LEU A 24 14.28 3.61 11.24
N LYS A 25 14.02 4.52 12.17
CA LYS A 25 14.59 5.87 12.22
C LYS A 25 16.12 5.92 12.18
N ASN A 26 16.80 5.00 12.87
CA ASN A 26 18.28 4.99 12.93
C ASN A 26 18.94 4.67 11.59
N TYR A 27 18.20 4.07 10.67
CA TYR A 27 18.67 3.67 9.34
C TYR A 27 18.03 4.50 8.22
N ASP A 28 16.99 5.29 8.55
CA ASP A 28 16.20 6.05 7.58
C ASP A 28 15.66 5.15 6.45
N LEU A 29 15.11 4.00 6.84
CA LEU A 29 14.59 2.95 5.96
C LEU A 29 13.27 2.41 6.50
N PHE A 30 12.40 1.99 5.58
CA PHE A 30 11.23 1.18 5.90
C PHE A 30 11.54 -0.29 5.67
N VAL A 31 11.00 -1.16 6.53
CA VAL A 31 11.16 -2.61 6.47
C VAL A 31 9.82 -3.25 6.11
N THR A 32 9.84 -4.19 5.18
CA THR A 32 8.68 -5.03 4.81
C THR A 32 9.15 -6.43 4.44
N ASN A 33 8.24 -7.29 3.98
CA ASN A 33 8.62 -8.58 3.41
C ASN A 33 8.99 -8.46 1.93
N TYR A 34 9.92 -9.29 1.48
CA TYR A 34 10.27 -9.38 0.07
C TYR A 34 9.05 -9.72 -0.79
N HIS A 35 8.24 -10.71 -0.39
CA HIS A 35 7.08 -11.12 -1.18
C HIS A 35 6.00 -10.03 -1.32
N VAL A 36 5.98 -9.03 -0.43
CA VAL A 36 5.06 -7.87 -0.52
C VAL A 36 5.44 -6.98 -1.70
N VAL A 37 6.74 -6.89 -2.02
CA VAL A 37 7.27 -6.03 -3.08
C VAL A 37 7.84 -6.81 -4.27
N ASP A 38 7.61 -8.12 -4.32
CA ASP A 38 8.16 -9.01 -5.33
C ASP A 38 7.81 -8.56 -6.76
N GLY A 39 8.86 -8.26 -7.53
CA GLY A 39 8.79 -7.73 -8.90
C GLY A 39 8.31 -6.27 -9.02
N PHE A 40 8.18 -5.54 -7.92
CA PHE A 40 7.88 -4.10 -7.93
C PHE A 40 9.07 -3.32 -7.38
N ARG A 41 9.61 -2.37 -8.15
CA ARG A 41 10.70 -1.48 -7.69
C ARG A 41 10.19 -0.24 -6.98
N GLU A 42 9.00 0.20 -7.35
CA GLU A 42 8.40 1.44 -6.87
C GLU A 42 7.04 1.12 -6.24
N VAL A 43 6.84 1.68 -5.06
CA VAL A 43 5.64 1.47 -4.25
C VAL A 43 5.18 2.79 -3.63
N ALA A 44 3.92 2.83 -3.21
CA ALA A 44 3.38 3.94 -2.42
C ALA A 44 3.20 3.49 -0.97
N LEU A 45 3.87 4.18 -0.05
CA LEU A 45 3.64 4.02 1.38
C LEU A 45 2.51 4.92 1.80
N GLN A 46 1.57 4.41 2.60
CA GLN A 46 0.42 5.16 3.09
C GLN A 46 0.38 5.13 4.61
N ASP A 47 0.23 6.30 5.25
CA ASP A 47 0.07 6.41 6.69
C ASP A 47 -1.39 6.17 7.15
N ASN A 48 -1.62 6.28 8.46
CA ASN A 48 -2.94 6.13 9.08
C ASN A 48 -3.92 7.25 8.68
N ASP A 49 -3.41 8.42 8.28
CA ASP A 49 -4.16 9.59 7.81
C ASP A 49 -4.39 9.56 6.29
N LYS A 50 -3.98 8.48 5.61
CA LYS A 50 -4.07 8.25 4.16
C LYS A 50 -3.16 9.14 3.31
N ASN A 51 -2.17 9.83 3.89
CA ASN A 51 -1.13 10.49 3.12
C ASN A 51 -0.25 9.43 2.44
N ARG A 52 0.21 9.73 1.22
CA ARG A 52 0.99 8.78 0.42
C ARG A 52 2.37 9.33 0.05
N PHE A 53 3.36 8.46 0.18
CA PHE A 53 4.77 8.76 -0.03
C PHE A 53 5.31 7.80 -1.07
N TYR A 54 6.03 8.32 -2.06
CA TYR A 54 6.67 7.50 -3.07
C TYR A 54 7.88 6.82 -2.43
N ALA A 55 8.07 5.54 -2.68
CA ALA A 55 9.21 4.80 -2.18
C ALA A 55 9.79 3.84 -3.22
N ARG A 56 11.11 3.66 -3.14
CA ARG A 56 11.86 2.69 -3.93
C ARG A 56 12.25 1.50 -3.07
N VAL A 57 12.26 0.32 -3.66
CA VAL A 57 12.83 -0.88 -3.05
C VAL A 57 14.34 -0.84 -3.28
N VAL A 58 15.11 -0.77 -2.19
CA VAL A 58 16.56 -0.53 -2.26
C VAL A 58 17.38 -1.77 -1.91
N LEU A 59 16.80 -2.70 -1.15
CA LEU A 59 17.43 -3.97 -0.82
C LEU A 59 16.36 -5.05 -0.69
N VAL A 60 16.64 -6.24 -1.19
CA VAL A 60 15.86 -7.45 -0.90
C VAL A 60 16.77 -8.59 -0.46
N ASN A 61 16.27 -9.42 0.45
CA ASN A 61 16.80 -10.75 0.73
C ASN A 61 15.66 -11.76 0.62
N PRO A 62 15.54 -12.48 -0.53
CA PRO A 62 14.45 -13.43 -0.73
C PRO A 62 14.47 -14.63 0.21
N ALA A 63 15.65 -15.06 0.67
CA ALA A 63 15.79 -16.21 1.56
C ALA A 63 15.27 -15.91 2.97
N LYS A 64 15.45 -14.67 3.44
CA LYS A 64 14.91 -14.19 4.72
C LYS A 64 13.52 -13.57 4.60
N ASP A 65 13.01 -13.39 3.39
CA ASP A 65 11.77 -12.69 3.07
C ASP A 65 11.70 -11.27 3.66
N ILE A 66 12.79 -10.51 3.56
CA ILE A 66 12.90 -9.12 4.04
C ILE A 66 13.26 -8.20 2.87
N ALA A 67 12.67 -7.01 2.85
CA ALA A 67 13.03 -5.94 1.94
C ALA A 67 13.09 -4.59 2.65
N PHE A 68 14.01 -3.72 2.19
CA PHE A 68 14.13 -2.34 2.62
C PHE A 68 13.64 -1.38 1.55
N LEU A 69 12.91 -0.37 1.99
CA LEU A 69 12.34 0.67 1.15
C LEU A 69 12.87 2.04 1.58
N LYS A 70 13.16 2.90 0.61
CA LYS A 70 13.51 4.30 0.83
C LYS A 70 12.38 5.18 0.33
N ALA A 71 11.77 5.95 1.23
CA ALA A 71 10.63 6.81 0.92
C ALA A 71 11.04 8.28 0.80
N GLU A 72 10.34 9.03 -0.04
CA GLU A 72 10.43 10.48 -0.14
C GLU A 72 9.54 11.13 0.93
N GLY A 73 10.12 11.93 1.82
CA GLY A 73 9.41 12.61 2.91
C GLY A 73 10.31 12.89 4.11
N ASP A 74 9.80 13.63 5.09
CA ASP A 74 10.44 13.80 6.39
C ASP A 74 9.75 12.92 7.44
N PHE A 75 10.45 11.87 7.85
CA PHE A 75 9.99 10.91 8.86
C PHE A 75 10.72 11.08 10.20
N SER A 76 11.52 12.15 10.35
CA SER A 76 12.36 12.37 11.54
C SER A 76 11.55 12.59 12.82
N ALA A 77 10.30 13.05 12.71
CA ALA A 77 9.40 13.23 13.84
C ALA A 77 8.81 11.91 14.38
N LEU A 78 8.91 10.81 13.63
CA LEU A 78 8.40 9.51 14.08
C LEU A 78 9.21 8.99 15.29
N PRO A 79 8.58 8.22 16.20
CA PRO A 79 9.27 7.61 17.31
C PRO A 79 10.24 6.52 16.82
N GLU A 80 11.24 6.23 17.65
CA GLU A 80 12.19 5.16 17.39
C GLU A 80 11.59 3.81 17.82
N ILE A 81 11.76 2.79 17.00
CA ILE A 81 11.44 1.40 17.35
C ILE A 81 12.70 0.78 17.95
N ALA A 82 12.63 0.34 19.20
CA ALA A 82 13.67 -0.48 19.81
C ALA A 82 13.62 -1.90 19.23
N LEU A 83 14.77 -2.43 18.79
CA LEU A 83 14.90 -3.84 18.42
C LEU A 83 15.13 -4.65 19.71
N SER A 84 14.39 -5.74 19.91
CA SER A 84 14.58 -6.55 21.11
C SER A 84 15.96 -7.19 21.10
N ALA A 85 16.70 -7.05 22.21
CA ALA A 85 18.03 -7.65 22.39
C ALA A 85 17.97 -9.15 22.74
N LEU A 86 16.77 -9.72 22.87
CA LEU A 86 16.57 -11.12 23.18
C LEU A 86 16.71 -11.97 21.91
N ASP A 87 17.59 -12.96 21.96
CA ASP A 87 17.77 -13.94 20.88
C ASP A 87 16.51 -14.79 20.60
N SER A 88 15.60 -14.85 21.58
CA SER A 88 14.33 -15.59 21.45
C SER A 88 13.26 -15.05 22.39
N VAL A 89 12.01 -15.07 21.94
CA VAL A 89 10.82 -14.87 22.76
C VAL A 89 10.50 -16.14 23.58
N SER A 90 9.67 -16.01 24.63
CA SER A 90 9.23 -17.14 25.47
C SER A 90 7.80 -17.57 25.16
N ILE A 91 7.48 -18.86 25.32
CA ILE A 91 6.09 -19.35 25.21
C ILE A 91 5.20 -18.60 26.21
N GLY A 92 4.03 -18.13 25.74
CA GLY A 92 3.08 -17.36 26.53
C GLY A 92 3.44 -15.88 26.70
N GLN A 93 4.59 -15.42 26.19
CA GLN A 93 4.91 -14.01 26.11
C GLN A 93 3.88 -13.30 25.22
N LYS A 94 3.36 -12.17 25.69
CA LYS A 94 2.43 -11.36 24.91
C LYS A 94 3.11 -10.73 23.71
N ILE A 95 2.36 -10.63 22.63
CA ILE A 95 2.80 -10.03 21.38
C ILE A 95 1.66 -9.26 20.73
N ASN A 96 1.98 -8.15 20.08
CA ASN A 96 1.04 -7.31 19.36
C ASN A 96 1.45 -7.23 17.91
N VAL A 97 0.52 -7.55 17.01
CA VAL A 97 0.72 -7.48 15.56
C VAL A 97 0.05 -6.24 15.03
N ALA A 98 0.80 -5.38 14.35
CA ALA A 98 0.29 -4.15 13.77
C ALA A 98 0.37 -4.20 12.23
N GLY A 99 -0.70 -3.78 11.56
CA GLY A 99 -0.72 -3.78 10.09
C GLY A 99 -2.09 -3.48 9.48
N TYR A 100 -2.18 -3.72 8.17
CA TYR A 100 -3.31 -3.36 7.32
C TYR A 100 -3.95 -4.61 6.69
N PRO A 101 -4.79 -5.36 7.44
CA PRO A 101 -5.35 -6.62 6.97
C PRO A 101 -6.24 -6.40 5.75
N PHE A 102 -6.05 -7.16 4.69
CA PHE A 102 -6.72 -7.03 3.39
C PHE A 102 -6.66 -5.61 2.80
N GLY A 103 -5.67 -4.81 3.22
CA GLY A 103 -5.57 -3.40 2.89
C GLY A 103 -6.65 -2.50 3.50
N MET A 104 -7.40 -3.00 4.48
CA MET A 104 -8.36 -2.26 5.31
C MET A 104 -7.63 -1.26 6.23
N PRO A 105 -8.38 -0.38 6.95
CA PRO A 105 -7.78 0.51 7.94
C PRO A 105 -6.88 -0.23 8.94
N PHE A 106 -5.90 0.48 9.46
CA PHE A 106 -4.92 -0.03 10.40
C PHE A 106 -5.56 -0.78 11.59
N THR A 107 -4.96 -1.91 11.95
CA THR A 107 -5.40 -2.73 13.08
C THR A 107 -4.21 -3.17 13.92
N VAL A 108 -4.49 -3.39 15.20
CA VAL A 108 -3.58 -4.06 16.14
C VAL A 108 -4.29 -5.28 16.70
N THR A 109 -3.66 -6.44 16.65
CA THR A 109 -4.16 -7.68 17.26
C THR A 109 -3.20 -8.13 18.35
N GLU A 110 -3.73 -8.44 19.54
CA GLU A 110 -2.96 -8.99 20.67
C GLU A 110 -3.07 -10.52 20.67
N GLY A 111 -1.97 -11.18 21.01
CA GLY A 111 -1.94 -12.61 21.29
C GLY A 111 -0.73 -12.96 22.15
N THR A 112 -0.34 -14.21 22.12
CA THR A 112 0.81 -14.76 22.81
C THR A 112 1.67 -15.60 21.87
N VAL A 113 2.93 -15.78 22.22
CA VAL A 113 3.83 -16.70 21.54
C VAL A 113 3.40 -18.14 21.83
N SER A 114 2.94 -18.85 20.81
CA SER A 114 2.60 -20.27 20.88
C SER A 114 3.83 -21.17 20.75
N SER A 115 4.77 -20.78 19.87
CA SER A 115 6.07 -21.45 19.72
C SER A 115 7.13 -20.40 19.35
N PRO A 116 8.22 -20.26 20.11
CA PRO A 116 9.26 -19.27 19.83
C PRO A 116 10.12 -19.64 18.62
N ARG A 117 10.08 -20.91 18.19
CA ARG A 117 10.90 -21.42 17.10
C ARG A 117 10.19 -22.58 16.40
N GLN A 118 9.41 -22.24 15.38
CA GLN A 118 8.67 -23.18 14.54
C GLN A 118 9.38 -23.32 13.18
N LEU A 119 9.76 -24.55 12.80
CA LEU A 119 10.40 -24.83 11.51
C LEU A 119 9.32 -25.01 10.42
N ILE A 120 9.37 -24.19 9.38
CA ILE A 120 8.45 -24.23 8.23
C ILE A 120 9.27 -23.97 6.98
N ASN A 121 9.22 -24.88 6.00
CA ASN A 121 9.95 -24.77 4.73
C ASN A 121 11.43 -24.36 4.91
N ASP A 122 12.12 -25.04 5.84
CA ASP A 122 13.54 -24.81 6.18
C ASP A 122 13.88 -23.45 6.82
N SER A 123 12.87 -22.65 7.17
CA SER A 123 13.04 -21.40 7.92
C SER A 123 12.36 -21.46 9.29
N TYR A 124 12.95 -20.75 10.27
CA TYR A 124 12.40 -20.67 11.62
C TYR A 124 11.56 -19.41 11.80
N TYR A 125 10.36 -19.58 12.32
CA TYR A 125 9.41 -18.51 12.61
C TYR A 125 9.02 -18.51 14.09
N ILE A 126 8.62 -17.34 14.59
CA ILE A 126 7.85 -17.22 15.83
C ILE A 126 6.39 -17.49 15.48
N GLN A 127 5.77 -18.47 16.14
CA GLN A 127 4.35 -18.75 16.03
C GLN A 127 3.58 -18.04 17.14
N THR A 128 2.44 -17.45 16.79
CA THR A 128 1.53 -16.77 17.71
C THR A 128 0.07 -17.15 17.44
N ASP A 129 -0.78 -16.98 18.45
CA ASP A 129 -2.24 -17.05 18.32
C ASP A 129 -2.88 -15.68 18.04
N ALA A 130 -2.08 -14.61 17.93
CA ALA A 130 -2.56 -13.31 17.46
C ALA A 130 -3.12 -13.44 16.03
N ALA A 131 -4.24 -12.77 15.77
CA ALA A 131 -4.87 -12.83 14.46
C ALA A 131 -3.98 -12.16 13.39
N VAL A 132 -3.53 -12.97 12.43
CA VAL A 132 -2.72 -12.55 11.28
C VAL A 132 -3.51 -12.82 10.01
N ASN A 133 -3.65 -11.81 9.16
CA ASN A 133 -4.35 -11.92 7.88
C ASN A 133 -3.43 -11.48 6.72
N PRO A 134 -3.74 -11.86 5.47
CA PRO A 134 -3.19 -11.20 4.29
C PRO A 134 -3.23 -9.68 4.46
N GLY A 135 -2.17 -8.97 4.11
CA GLY A 135 -2.03 -7.52 4.35
C GLY A 135 -1.26 -7.14 5.62
N ASN A 136 -1.26 -7.97 6.67
CA ASN A 136 -0.37 -7.76 7.84
C ASN A 136 1.09 -8.10 7.53
N SER A 137 1.36 -8.88 6.48
CA SER A 137 2.73 -9.24 6.06
C SER A 137 3.61 -8.00 5.92
N GLY A 138 4.81 -8.07 6.49
CA GLY A 138 5.78 -6.98 6.57
C GLY A 138 5.56 -6.01 7.73
N GLY A 139 4.43 -6.11 8.45
CA GLY A 139 4.13 -5.31 9.64
C GLY A 139 4.88 -5.81 10.89
N PRO A 140 5.13 -4.94 11.87
CA PRO A 140 5.90 -5.30 13.05
C PRO A 140 5.10 -6.13 14.07
N MET A 141 5.81 -6.98 14.80
CA MET A 141 5.32 -7.62 16.01
C MET A 141 6.08 -7.09 17.23
N PHE A 142 5.37 -6.57 18.22
CA PHE A 142 5.94 -5.95 19.43
C PHE A 142 5.69 -6.77 20.69
N ASN A 143 6.65 -6.78 21.62
CA ASN A 143 6.45 -7.30 22.98
C ASN A 143 5.78 -6.25 23.91
N ASP A 144 5.61 -6.60 25.19
CA ASP A 144 5.00 -5.71 26.19
C ASP A 144 5.84 -4.47 26.53
N GLN A 145 7.11 -4.45 26.12
CA GLN A 145 8.06 -3.35 26.26
C GLN A 145 8.10 -2.45 25.02
N ASP A 146 7.18 -2.65 24.06
CA ASP A 146 7.14 -1.93 22.78
C ASP A 146 8.42 -2.15 21.93
N GLU A 147 9.15 -3.25 22.15
CA GLU A 147 10.31 -3.65 21.33
C GLU A 147 9.88 -4.57 20.18
N LEU A 148 10.48 -4.39 19.00
CA LEU A 148 10.27 -5.26 17.85
C LEU A 148 10.87 -6.64 18.12
N VAL A 149 10.04 -7.67 18.02
CA VAL A 149 10.46 -9.08 18.19
C VAL A 149 10.37 -9.89 16.91
N ALA A 150 9.53 -9.48 15.95
CA ALA A 150 9.38 -10.18 14.67
C ALA A 150 8.77 -9.29 13.58
N ILE A 151 8.90 -9.72 12.33
CA ILE A 151 8.20 -9.17 11.16
C ILE A 151 7.11 -10.15 10.74
N THR A 152 5.87 -9.71 10.69
CA THR A 152 4.72 -10.57 10.39
C THR A 152 4.83 -11.22 9.01
N ALA A 153 4.56 -12.53 8.93
CA ALA A 153 4.55 -13.30 7.70
C ALA A 153 3.21 -14.06 7.55
N SER A 154 2.29 -13.52 6.74
CA SER A 154 0.93 -14.05 6.56
C SER A 154 0.75 -14.99 5.36
N LYS A 155 1.83 -15.30 4.64
CA LYS A 155 1.83 -16.23 3.48
C LYS A 155 1.68 -17.71 3.87
N ILE A 156 1.77 -18.04 5.16
CA ILE A 156 1.68 -19.42 5.64
C ILE A 156 0.19 -19.78 5.82
N THR A 157 -0.42 -20.32 4.76
CA THR A 157 -1.88 -20.50 4.65
C THR A 157 -2.41 -21.85 5.13
N ASP A 158 -1.55 -22.84 5.34
CA ASP A 158 -1.97 -24.20 5.76
C ASP A 158 -2.16 -24.34 7.28
N ALA A 159 -2.38 -23.22 7.97
CA ALA A 159 -2.41 -23.15 9.43
C ALA A 159 -3.53 -22.22 9.93
N ASP A 160 -4.76 -22.75 9.96
CA ASP A 160 -5.91 -22.02 10.50
C ASP A 160 -5.65 -21.58 11.95
N ASN A 161 -5.93 -20.31 12.25
CA ASN A 161 -5.74 -19.68 13.56
C ASN A 161 -4.28 -19.67 14.08
N MET A 162 -3.29 -19.67 13.18
CA MET A 162 -1.89 -19.49 13.55
C MET A 162 -1.30 -18.29 12.80
N GLY A 163 -0.67 -17.39 13.55
CA GLY A 163 0.15 -16.32 13.01
C GLY A 163 1.63 -16.69 13.06
N PHE A 164 2.41 -16.14 12.12
CA PHE A 164 3.85 -16.33 12.08
C PHE A 164 4.59 -15.01 11.91
N GLY A 165 5.78 -14.93 12.49
CA GLY A 165 6.69 -13.80 12.34
C GLY A 165 8.12 -14.26 12.08
N ILE A 166 8.80 -13.60 11.16
CA ILE A 166 10.24 -13.72 10.94
C ILE A 166 10.94 -13.09 12.15
N PRO A 167 11.77 -13.82 12.91
CA PRO A 167 12.43 -13.29 14.10
C PRO A 167 13.24 -12.02 13.82
N VAL A 168 13.25 -11.08 14.77
CA VAL A 168 14.01 -9.82 14.65
C VAL A 168 15.51 -10.06 14.44
N THR A 169 16.05 -11.19 14.89
CA THR A 169 17.46 -11.56 14.65
C THR A 169 17.82 -11.62 13.17
N ALA A 170 16.92 -12.11 12.31
CA ALA A 170 17.14 -12.14 10.86
C ALA A 170 17.24 -10.73 10.25
N LEU A 171 16.50 -9.78 10.83
CA LEU A 171 16.57 -8.36 10.48
C LEU A 171 17.87 -7.73 10.98
N CYS A 172 18.26 -8.00 12.24
CA CYS A 172 19.51 -7.49 12.81
C CYS A 172 20.73 -7.91 11.97
N GLU A 173 20.81 -9.18 11.55
CA GLU A 173 21.87 -9.68 10.66
C GLU A 173 21.95 -8.89 9.34
N LEU A 174 20.81 -8.47 8.78
CA LEU A 174 20.79 -7.62 7.58
C LEU A 174 21.30 -6.21 7.89
N LEU A 175 20.81 -5.60 8.97
CA LEU A 175 21.15 -4.25 9.37
C LEU A 175 22.64 -4.08 9.71
N GLU A 176 23.32 -5.14 10.15
CA GLU A 176 24.77 -5.13 10.38
C GLU A 176 25.59 -4.95 9.08
N GLN A 177 25.02 -5.31 7.92
CA GLN A 177 25.72 -5.30 6.63
C GLN A 177 25.45 -4.04 5.79
N ILE A 178 24.43 -3.24 6.10
CA ILE A 178 23.97 -2.15 5.21
C ILE A 178 24.83 -0.86 5.26
N GLY A 179 25.96 -0.85 5.95
CA GLY A 179 26.81 0.34 6.08
C GLY A 179 27.24 0.94 4.73
N ASP A 180 27.52 0.08 3.74
CA ASP A 180 27.95 0.47 2.39
C ASP A 180 26.83 0.35 1.34
N LEU A 181 25.56 0.20 1.76
CA LEU A 181 24.44 0.02 0.85
C LEU A 181 24.16 1.28 0.02
N ASP A 182 24.28 1.17 -1.31
CA ASP A 182 23.81 2.21 -2.23
C ASP A 182 22.28 2.15 -2.35
N THR A 183 21.61 3.04 -1.62
CA THR A 183 20.14 3.16 -1.63
C THR A 183 19.57 3.84 -2.88
N SER A 184 20.40 4.26 -3.83
CA SER A 184 19.95 4.83 -5.11
C SER A 184 19.57 3.78 -6.15
N VAL A 185 20.01 2.53 -5.95
CA VAL A 185 19.77 1.40 -6.85
C VAL A 185 19.02 0.27 -6.14
N TYR A 186 18.50 -0.68 -6.93
CA TYR A 186 17.93 -1.91 -6.42
C TYR A 186 19.04 -2.91 -6.13
N ASN A 187 19.09 -3.47 -4.92
CA ASN A 187 20.09 -4.45 -4.53
C ASN A 187 19.43 -5.76 -4.10
N VAL A 188 20.08 -6.87 -4.43
CA VAL A 188 19.78 -8.21 -3.92
C VAL A 188 20.92 -8.63 -3.00
N GLN A 189 20.61 -9.01 -1.77
CA GLN A 189 21.62 -9.60 -0.88
C GLN A 189 21.78 -11.09 -1.17
N CYS A 190 23.02 -11.52 -1.40
CA CYS A 190 23.35 -12.94 -1.47
C CYS A 190 23.19 -13.60 -0.11
N ASN A 191 22.36 -14.65 -0.02
CA ASN A 191 22.16 -15.39 1.24
C ASN A 191 23.41 -16.14 1.74
N SER A 192 24.39 -16.40 0.87
CA SER A 192 25.56 -17.22 1.19
C SER A 192 26.80 -16.42 1.62
N CYS A 193 26.97 -15.20 1.14
CA CYS A 193 28.15 -14.37 1.41
C CYS A 193 27.85 -12.90 1.73
N ASP A 194 26.56 -12.56 1.87
CA ASP A 194 26.06 -11.22 2.20
C ASP A 194 26.36 -10.10 1.19
N GLU A 195 27.02 -10.41 0.06
CA GLU A 195 27.29 -9.48 -1.04
C GLU A 195 26.00 -8.82 -1.57
N PHE A 196 26.06 -7.51 -1.81
CA PHE A 196 24.98 -6.77 -2.48
C PHE A 196 25.20 -6.77 -3.99
N ILE A 197 24.18 -7.23 -4.71
CA ILE A 197 24.22 -7.41 -6.16
C ILE A 197 23.16 -6.51 -6.78
N SER A 198 23.59 -5.54 -7.58
CA SER A 198 22.71 -4.56 -8.23
C SER A 198 22.44 -4.87 -9.70
N ASP A 199 23.33 -5.60 -10.36
CA ASP A 199 23.19 -6.01 -11.75
C ASP A 199 22.42 -7.34 -11.88
N GLU A 200 21.71 -7.52 -12.99
CA GLU A 200 20.96 -8.74 -13.28
C GLU A 200 21.92 -9.92 -13.51
N GLU A 201 21.97 -10.83 -12.54
CA GLU A 201 22.85 -12.00 -12.54
C GLU A 201 22.08 -13.29 -12.23
N GLU A 202 22.55 -14.43 -12.76
CA GLU A 202 22.02 -15.75 -12.38
C GLU A 202 22.73 -16.32 -11.13
N TYR A 203 23.99 -15.93 -10.92
CA TYR A 203 24.83 -16.40 -9.84
C TYR A 203 25.48 -15.21 -9.12
N CYS A 204 25.70 -15.33 -7.82
CA CYS A 204 26.42 -14.31 -7.06
C CYS A 204 27.84 -14.13 -7.64
N PRO A 205 28.23 -12.91 -8.06
CA PRO A 205 29.56 -12.67 -8.64
C PRO A 205 30.71 -12.87 -7.64
N SER A 206 30.41 -12.80 -6.33
CA SER A 206 31.39 -12.93 -5.25
C SER A 206 31.65 -14.40 -4.86
N CYS A 207 30.60 -15.19 -4.62
CA CYS A 207 30.72 -16.58 -4.13
C CYS A 207 30.24 -17.68 -5.09
N GLY A 208 29.59 -17.33 -6.21
CA GLY A 208 29.06 -18.28 -7.19
C GLY A 208 27.77 -19.00 -6.78
N ASP A 209 27.15 -18.63 -5.67
CA ASP A 209 25.86 -19.20 -5.25
C ASP A 209 24.74 -18.83 -6.24
N LYS A 210 23.77 -19.72 -6.42
CA LYS A 210 22.68 -19.50 -7.39
C LYS A 210 21.67 -18.51 -6.81
N LEU A 211 21.39 -17.42 -7.53
CA LEU A 211 20.40 -16.45 -7.10
C LEU A 211 18.98 -16.98 -7.37
N PRO A 212 17.98 -16.59 -6.55
CA PRO A 212 16.59 -16.92 -6.80
C PRO A 212 16.16 -16.48 -8.21
N SER A 213 15.48 -17.38 -8.93
CA SER A 213 14.98 -17.05 -10.26
C SER A 213 14.05 -15.85 -10.20
N ASN A 214 14.18 -14.95 -11.18
CA ASN A 214 13.37 -13.75 -11.33
C ASN A 214 13.54 -12.70 -10.22
N VAL A 215 14.54 -12.79 -9.34
CA VAL A 215 14.77 -11.77 -8.30
C VAL A 215 15.02 -10.37 -8.88
N PHE A 216 15.61 -10.30 -10.07
CA PHE A 216 15.78 -9.06 -10.82
C PHE A 216 14.63 -8.76 -11.79
N GLN A 217 13.66 -9.66 -11.97
CA GLN A 217 12.58 -9.44 -12.91
C GLN A 217 11.56 -8.44 -12.36
N GLU A 218 11.29 -7.39 -13.14
CA GLU A 218 10.20 -6.46 -12.84
C GLU A 218 8.89 -6.93 -13.46
N ARG A 219 7.80 -6.81 -12.72
CA ARG A 219 6.45 -7.07 -13.22
C ARG A 219 6.00 -5.89 -14.04
N SER A 220 5.69 -6.15 -15.30
CA SER A 220 5.08 -5.15 -16.18
C SER A 220 3.64 -4.86 -15.76
N LEU A 221 3.22 -3.62 -15.95
CA LEU A 221 1.81 -3.23 -15.89
C LEU A 221 1.03 -3.90 -17.03
N THR A 222 -0.28 -4.08 -16.83
CA THR A 222 -1.18 -4.46 -17.93
C THR A 222 -1.39 -3.28 -18.88
N ASP A 223 -1.77 -3.53 -20.13
CA ASP A 223 -2.07 -2.45 -21.09
C ASP A 223 -3.17 -1.51 -20.57
N LEU A 224 -4.16 -2.06 -19.85
CA LEU A 224 -5.19 -1.26 -19.18
C LEU A 224 -4.61 -0.37 -18.07
N ALA A 225 -3.71 -0.91 -17.25
CA ALA A 225 -3.04 -0.13 -16.21
C ALA A 225 -2.20 1.00 -16.82
N VAL A 226 -1.45 0.72 -17.90
CA VAL A 226 -0.70 1.76 -18.63
C VAL A 226 -1.64 2.87 -19.10
N PHE A 227 -2.74 2.52 -19.78
CA PHE A 227 -3.73 3.49 -20.27
C PHE A 227 -4.31 4.38 -19.15
N CYS A 228 -4.67 3.78 -18.01
CA CYS A 228 -5.19 4.50 -16.85
C CYS A 228 -4.13 5.40 -16.21
N GLU A 229 -2.90 4.92 -16.07
CA GLU A 229 -1.82 5.67 -15.44
C GLU A 229 -1.35 6.86 -16.29
N GLU A 230 -1.42 6.76 -17.62
CA GLU A 230 -1.25 7.91 -18.53
C GLU A 230 -2.31 8.99 -18.29
N ALA A 231 -3.58 8.60 -18.10
CA ALA A 231 -4.66 9.55 -17.80
C ALA A 231 -4.46 10.24 -16.44
N ILE A 232 -3.99 9.51 -15.44
CA ILE A 232 -3.64 10.03 -14.11
C ILE A 232 -2.45 10.99 -14.20
N GLN A 233 -1.42 10.63 -14.95
CA GLN A 233 -0.25 11.48 -15.18
C GLN A 233 -0.63 12.78 -15.91
N ALA A 234 -1.55 12.73 -16.87
CA ALA A 234 -2.07 13.91 -17.55
C ALA A 234 -2.79 14.90 -16.60
N MET A 235 -3.21 14.46 -15.41
CA MET A 235 -3.75 15.31 -14.35
C MET A 235 -2.66 15.92 -13.45
N GLY A 236 -1.39 15.61 -13.68
CA GLY A 236 -0.26 16.05 -12.85
C GLY A 236 -0.06 15.22 -11.58
N ILE A 237 -0.60 14.00 -11.54
CA ILE A 237 -0.54 13.11 -10.38
C ILE A 237 0.46 11.99 -10.67
N ASN A 238 1.32 11.67 -9.70
CA ASN A 238 2.19 10.51 -9.81
C ASN A 238 1.34 9.22 -9.73
N PRO A 239 1.29 8.38 -10.79
CA PRO A 239 0.44 7.19 -10.80
C PRO A 239 0.81 6.17 -9.72
N VAL A 240 2.09 6.08 -9.32
CA VAL A 240 2.54 5.19 -8.24
C VAL A 240 1.81 5.54 -6.94
N LEU A 241 1.72 6.83 -6.62
CA LEU A 241 0.98 7.32 -5.46
C LEU A 241 -0.51 7.03 -5.55
N ALA A 242 -1.07 6.85 -6.75
CA ALA A 242 -2.49 6.58 -6.92
C ALA A 242 -2.85 5.10 -6.72
N ARG A 243 -1.90 4.16 -6.88
CA ARG A 243 -2.15 2.71 -6.79
C ARG A 243 -2.68 2.30 -5.42
N VAL A 244 -3.74 1.47 -5.41
CA VAL A 244 -4.27 0.84 -4.19
C VAL A 244 -4.50 -0.67 -4.36
N GLY A 245 -4.01 -1.25 -5.45
CA GLY A 245 -4.09 -2.67 -5.75
C GLY A 245 -4.11 -2.94 -7.25
N TYR A 246 -4.49 -4.17 -7.60
CA TYR A 246 -4.59 -4.60 -8.99
C TYR A 246 -5.71 -3.85 -9.74
N GLU A 247 -5.32 -3.15 -10.82
CA GLU A 247 -6.21 -2.34 -11.67
C GLU A 247 -7.14 -1.44 -10.84
N SER A 248 -6.58 -0.81 -9.80
CA SER A 248 -7.30 0.03 -8.85
C SER A 248 -6.45 1.20 -8.38
N TRP A 249 -7.02 2.40 -8.50
CA TRP A 249 -6.37 3.66 -8.16
C TRP A 249 -7.32 4.57 -7.38
N VAL A 250 -6.76 5.31 -6.44
CA VAL A 250 -7.45 6.37 -5.68
C VAL A 250 -6.51 7.57 -5.59
N PHE A 251 -6.99 8.75 -5.90
CA PHE A 251 -6.21 10.00 -5.83
C PHE A 251 -7.14 11.20 -5.66
N HIS A 252 -6.57 12.39 -5.47
CA HIS A 252 -7.37 13.62 -5.36
C HIS A 252 -7.08 14.58 -6.50
N LYS A 253 -8.13 15.22 -6.99
CA LYS A 253 -8.05 16.39 -7.86
C LYS A 253 -8.80 17.53 -7.20
N GLY A 254 -8.06 18.54 -6.75
CA GLY A 254 -8.61 19.54 -5.82
C GLY A 254 -9.14 18.85 -4.57
N SER A 255 -10.33 19.20 -4.10
CA SER A 255 -10.94 18.57 -2.92
C SER A 255 -11.49 17.18 -3.21
N SER A 256 -11.83 16.88 -4.47
CA SER A 256 -12.52 15.64 -4.85
C SER A 256 -11.60 14.41 -4.89
N GLU A 257 -12.02 13.34 -4.22
CA GLU A 257 -11.41 12.01 -4.35
C GLU A 257 -11.91 11.33 -5.63
N ILE A 258 -11.00 10.80 -6.43
CA ILE A 258 -11.26 10.04 -7.65
C ILE A 258 -10.87 8.59 -7.41
N ARG A 259 -11.75 7.67 -7.78
CA ARG A 259 -11.55 6.23 -7.68
C ARG A 259 -11.67 5.62 -9.06
N MET A 260 -10.65 4.88 -9.47
CA MET A 260 -10.65 4.11 -10.70
C MET A 260 -10.51 2.63 -10.37
N PHE A 261 -11.40 1.77 -10.86
CA PHE A 261 -11.31 0.33 -10.60
C PHE A 261 -12.05 -0.50 -11.65
N VAL A 262 -11.60 -1.74 -11.85
CA VAL A 262 -12.25 -2.71 -12.74
C VAL A 262 -13.37 -3.46 -12.02
N TYR A 263 -14.54 -3.50 -12.65
CA TYR A 263 -15.72 -4.22 -12.18
C TYR A 263 -16.11 -5.33 -13.17
N GLN A 264 -16.34 -6.54 -12.64
CA GLN A 264 -16.73 -7.73 -13.42
C GLN A 264 -15.84 -8.00 -14.65
N ARG A 265 -14.56 -7.60 -14.60
CA ARG A 265 -13.56 -7.77 -15.67
C ARG A 265 -13.96 -7.16 -17.03
N SER A 266 -15.01 -6.34 -17.07
CA SER A 266 -15.59 -5.84 -18.32
C SER A 266 -15.72 -4.33 -18.34
N TYR A 267 -15.78 -3.71 -17.16
CA TYR A 267 -15.99 -2.27 -17.03
C TYR A 267 -14.90 -1.64 -16.18
N LEU A 268 -14.32 -0.55 -16.68
CA LEU A 268 -13.57 0.39 -15.87
C LEU A 268 -14.54 1.44 -15.34
N PHE A 269 -14.58 1.61 -14.02
CA PHE A 269 -15.28 2.72 -13.38
C PHE A 269 -14.26 3.80 -13.04
N CYS A 270 -14.60 5.05 -13.36
CA CYS A 270 -13.98 6.25 -12.82
C CYS A 270 -15.06 7.02 -12.08
N THR A 271 -14.99 7.10 -10.76
CA THR A 271 -16.06 7.64 -9.90
C THR A 271 -15.51 8.53 -8.80
N SER A 272 -16.32 9.48 -8.34
CA SER A 272 -15.96 10.42 -7.30
C SER A 272 -17.14 10.63 -6.34
N PRO A 273 -16.98 10.36 -5.03
CA PRO A 273 -17.93 10.79 -4.02
C PRO A 273 -17.74 12.29 -3.75
N ILE A 274 -18.51 13.14 -4.43
CA ILE A 274 -18.30 14.60 -4.40
C ILE A 274 -18.83 15.25 -3.11
N ASN A 275 -20.14 15.17 -2.84
CA ASN A 275 -20.77 15.84 -1.70
C ASN A 275 -21.80 14.95 -1.01
N VAL A 276 -22.10 15.31 0.23
CA VAL A 276 -23.24 14.81 0.98
C VAL A 276 -24.41 15.79 0.86
N LEU A 277 -25.61 15.25 0.64
CA LEU A 277 -26.85 16.03 0.58
C LEU A 277 -27.04 16.90 1.85
N PRO A 278 -27.58 18.11 1.72
CA PRO A 278 -27.86 18.98 2.86
C PRO A 278 -28.95 18.36 3.75
N LYS A 279 -28.89 18.63 5.06
CA LYS A 279 -29.88 18.09 6.02
C LYS A 279 -31.28 18.66 5.86
N LYS A 280 -31.43 19.77 5.14
CA LYS A 280 -32.69 20.50 4.93
C LYS A 280 -32.73 21.01 3.49
N ASN A 281 -33.94 21.37 3.02
CA ASN A 281 -34.15 21.95 1.70
C ASN A 281 -33.58 21.09 0.55
N LEU A 282 -33.98 19.81 0.52
CA LEU A 282 -33.47 18.82 -0.44
C LEU A 282 -34.02 18.99 -1.87
N GLU A 283 -35.21 19.57 -2.02
CA GLU A 283 -35.89 19.65 -3.32
C GLU A 283 -35.03 20.32 -4.43
N PRO A 284 -34.36 21.47 -4.19
CA PRO A 284 -33.53 22.10 -5.22
C PRO A 284 -32.37 21.23 -5.69
N VAL A 285 -31.63 20.62 -4.76
CA VAL A 285 -30.49 19.76 -5.12
C VAL A 285 -30.95 18.49 -5.82
N LEU A 286 -32.01 17.83 -5.34
CA LEU A 286 -32.55 16.63 -6.00
C LEU A 286 -33.06 16.94 -7.41
N THR A 287 -33.69 18.10 -7.59
CA THR A 287 -34.13 18.58 -8.91
C THR A 287 -32.94 18.82 -9.83
N TYR A 288 -31.86 19.43 -9.31
CA TYR A 288 -30.62 19.60 -10.07
C TYR A 288 -30.03 18.25 -10.49
N LEU A 289 -29.88 17.30 -9.56
CA LEU A 289 -29.31 15.98 -9.84
C LEU A 289 -30.07 15.21 -10.94
N LEU A 290 -31.40 15.38 -11.02
CA LEU A 290 -32.24 14.76 -12.06
C LEU A 290 -32.10 15.40 -13.44
N ASN A 291 -31.73 16.68 -13.51
CA ASN A 291 -31.74 17.47 -14.76
C ASN A 291 -30.34 17.89 -15.24
N ALA A 292 -29.30 17.74 -14.41
CA ALA A 292 -27.97 18.21 -14.72
C ALA A 292 -27.37 17.49 -15.94
N GLU A 293 -26.93 18.28 -16.92
CA GLU A 293 -26.25 17.78 -18.11
C GLU A 293 -24.74 17.65 -17.85
N VAL A 294 -24.34 16.48 -17.35
CA VAL A 294 -22.93 16.17 -17.04
C VAL A 294 -22.32 15.14 -18.00
N LYS A 295 -22.89 14.98 -19.20
CA LYS A 295 -22.41 13.98 -20.17
C LYS A 295 -20.90 14.15 -20.45
N PRO A 296 -20.14 13.05 -20.61
CA PRO A 296 -20.60 11.64 -20.68
C PRO A 296 -20.81 10.97 -19.30
N TYR A 297 -20.73 11.74 -18.21
CA TYR A 297 -20.84 11.24 -16.85
C TYR A 297 -22.30 11.09 -16.41
N GLN A 298 -22.48 10.46 -15.25
CA GLN A 298 -23.76 10.32 -14.58
C GLN A 298 -23.64 10.73 -13.12
N LEU A 299 -24.64 11.47 -12.64
CA LEU A 299 -24.82 11.72 -11.22
C LEU A 299 -25.65 10.60 -10.62
N GLY A 300 -25.24 10.14 -9.44
CA GLY A 300 -25.90 9.10 -8.68
C GLY A 300 -25.99 9.46 -7.20
N LEU A 301 -26.88 8.76 -6.49
CA LEU A 301 -27.04 8.85 -5.05
C LEU A 301 -26.92 7.45 -4.44
N ASP A 302 -26.12 7.34 -3.39
CA ASP A 302 -26.13 6.20 -2.47
C ASP A 302 -26.30 6.73 -1.05
N GLY A 303 -27.45 6.43 -0.43
CA GLY A 303 -27.89 7.08 0.79
C GLY A 303 -27.97 8.60 0.62
N ASN A 304 -27.10 9.34 1.31
CA ASN A 304 -26.98 10.79 1.22
C ASN A 304 -25.74 11.25 0.44
N GLN A 305 -24.89 10.34 -0.04
CA GLN A 305 -23.68 10.67 -0.79
C GLN A 305 -24.02 10.80 -2.28
N ILE A 306 -23.60 11.92 -2.86
CA ILE A 306 -23.68 12.22 -4.29
C ILE A 306 -22.41 11.70 -4.95
N TYR A 307 -22.58 11.01 -6.08
CA TYR A 307 -21.49 10.50 -6.89
C TYR A 307 -21.53 11.08 -8.29
N LEU A 308 -20.36 11.44 -8.82
CA LEU A 308 -20.14 11.58 -10.26
C LEU A 308 -19.47 10.31 -10.76
N SER A 309 -19.98 9.69 -11.82
CA SER A 309 -19.44 8.42 -12.34
C SER A 309 -19.33 8.40 -13.85
N TYR A 310 -18.23 7.84 -14.33
CA TYR A 310 -18.00 7.47 -15.71
C TYR A 310 -17.76 5.95 -15.78
N ARG A 311 -18.62 5.25 -16.52
CA ARG A 311 -18.52 3.81 -16.73
C ARG A 311 -18.09 3.55 -18.17
N ILE A 312 -16.99 2.83 -18.32
CA ILE A 312 -16.33 2.57 -19.61
C ILE A 312 -16.33 1.07 -19.82
N HIS A 313 -16.74 0.60 -21.00
CA HIS A 313 -16.52 -0.80 -21.37
C HIS A 313 -15.06 -0.97 -21.80
N ILE A 314 -14.36 -1.98 -21.29
CA ILE A 314 -12.90 -2.11 -21.51
C ILE A 314 -12.55 -2.25 -23.00
N SER A 315 -13.44 -2.79 -23.84
CA SER A 315 -13.20 -2.82 -25.30
C SER A 315 -13.03 -1.43 -25.92
N ASP A 316 -13.67 -0.40 -25.36
CA ASP A 316 -13.63 0.95 -25.92
C ASP A 316 -12.24 1.58 -25.73
N ILE A 317 -11.52 1.15 -24.67
CA ILE A 317 -10.12 1.53 -24.40
C ILE A 317 -9.17 0.98 -25.48
N PHE A 318 -9.50 -0.18 -26.05
CA PHE A 318 -8.69 -0.85 -27.08
C PHE A 318 -9.29 -0.68 -28.48
N SER A 319 -9.92 0.46 -28.74
CA SER A 319 -10.60 0.78 -30.00
C SER A 319 -10.26 2.20 -30.47
N ASP A 320 -10.87 2.63 -31.58
CA ASP A 320 -10.75 4.00 -32.09
C ASP A 320 -11.29 5.07 -31.11
N PHE A 321 -11.96 4.67 -30.03
CA PHE A 321 -12.46 5.56 -28.97
C PHE A 321 -11.44 5.84 -27.85
N ALA A 322 -10.26 5.21 -27.87
CA ALA A 322 -9.28 5.27 -26.78
C ALA A 322 -8.94 6.71 -26.34
N ASP A 323 -8.62 7.60 -27.30
CA ASP A 323 -8.27 9.00 -27.03
C ASP A 323 -9.43 9.78 -26.40
N GLU A 324 -10.66 9.53 -26.86
CA GLU A 324 -11.86 10.15 -26.31
C GLU A 324 -12.11 9.66 -24.88
N VAL A 325 -11.98 8.36 -24.64
CA VAL A 325 -12.13 7.75 -23.31
C VAL A 325 -11.09 8.31 -22.35
N GLN A 326 -9.82 8.40 -22.77
CA GLN A 326 -8.74 8.92 -21.92
C GLN A 326 -9.01 10.38 -21.54
N LYS A 327 -9.38 11.21 -22.52
CA LYS A 327 -9.80 12.60 -22.29
C LYS A 327 -10.99 12.69 -21.34
N ASN A 328 -11.97 11.80 -21.47
CA ASN A 328 -13.15 11.78 -20.62
C ASN A 328 -12.81 11.38 -19.18
N ILE A 329 -11.88 10.45 -18.95
CA ILE A 329 -11.34 10.11 -17.62
C ILE A 329 -10.66 11.35 -17.02
N THR A 330 -9.76 11.99 -17.76
CA THR A 330 -9.08 13.22 -17.31
C THR A 330 -10.07 14.31 -16.93
N ASN A 331 -11.01 14.64 -17.83
CA ASN A 331 -12.01 15.68 -17.60
C ASN A 331 -12.97 15.36 -16.44
N MET A 332 -13.20 14.08 -16.14
CA MET A 332 -14.09 13.67 -15.05
C MET A 332 -13.54 14.14 -13.71
N ALA A 333 -12.22 14.02 -13.50
CA ALA A 333 -11.57 14.47 -12.27
C ALA A 333 -11.71 15.99 -12.06
N PHE A 334 -11.50 16.78 -13.12
CA PHE A 334 -11.74 18.23 -13.06
C PHE A 334 -13.22 18.57 -12.85
N LYS A 335 -14.12 17.81 -13.48
CA LYS A 335 -15.56 18.03 -13.33
C LYS A 335 -16.07 17.67 -11.94
N ALA A 336 -15.49 16.67 -11.29
CA ALA A 336 -15.80 16.31 -9.91
C ALA A 336 -15.49 17.47 -8.97
N ASP A 337 -14.29 18.04 -9.07
CA ASP A 337 -13.84 19.21 -8.30
C ASP A 337 -14.70 20.47 -8.57
N GLU A 338 -15.06 20.71 -9.84
CA GLU A 338 -15.98 21.81 -10.18
C GLU A 338 -17.37 21.63 -9.54
N LEU A 339 -17.92 20.41 -9.62
CA LEU A 339 -19.24 20.09 -9.09
C LEU A 339 -19.26 20.07 -7.56
N ASP A 340 -18.17 19.65 -6.91
CA ASP A 340 -18.13 19.61 -5.45
C ASP A 340 -18.32 21.00 -4.84
N ASN A 341 -17.66 22.00 -5.43
CA ASN A 341 -17.70 23.39 -5.04
C ASN A 341 -19.06 24.00 -5.41
N TYR A 342 -19.55 23.74 -6.62
CA TYR A 342 -20.84 24.25 -7.08
C TYR A 342 -22.00 23.77 -6.19
N LEU A 343 -22.02 22.48 -5.84
CA LEU A 343 -23.09 21.90 -5.02
C LEU A 343 -23.05 22.43 -3.58
N MET A 344 -21.85 22.61 -3.02
CA MET A 344 -21.65 23.23 -1.72
C MET A 344 -22.17 24.68 -1.73
N ASP A 345 -21.71 25.51 -2.66
CA ASP A 345 -22.03 26.94 -2.71
C ASP A 345 -23.51 27.21 -3.05
N THR A 346 -24.10 26.41 -3.94
CA THR A 346 -25.45 26.66 -4.47
C THR A 346 -26.53 26.03 -3.59
N PHE A 347 -26.29 24.82 -3.08
CA PHE A 347 -27.31 24.05 -2.39
C PHE A 347 -26.99 23.79 -0.91
N GLY A 348 -25.83 24.23 -0.42
CA GLY A 348 -25.40 23.99 0.96
C GLY A 348 -25.06 22.53 1.23
N CYS A 349 -24.65 21.78 0.20
CA CYS A 349 -24.15 20.42 0.37
C CYS A 349 -22.86 20.43 1.22
N GLU A 350 -22.64 19.39 2.00
CA GLU A 350 -21.39 19.21 2.75
C GLU A 350 -20.37 18.48 1.84
N LEU A 351 -19.08 18.81 1.93
CA LEU A 351 -18.05 18.02 1.24
C LEU A 351 -18.07 16.57 1.74
N SER A 352 -17.72 15.63 0.86
CA SER A 352 -17.61 14.23 1.26
C SER A 352 -16.56 14.03 2.36
N GLU A 353 -16.73 13.00 3.19
CA GLU A 353 -15.71 12.61 4.18
C GLU A 353 -14.37 12.19 3.54
N TYR A 354 -14.40 11.86 2.24
CA TYR A 354 -13.23 11.52 1.44
C TYR A 354 -12.54 12.75 0.84
N ALA A 355 -13.14 13.94 0.98
CA ALA A 355 -12.59 15.15 0.41
C ALA A 355 -11.29 15.56 1.12
N LYS A 356 -10.32 16.05 0.33
CA LYS A 356 -9.08 16.60 0.87
C LYS A 356 -9.36 18.00 1.43
N LYS A 357 -9.16 18.17 2.74
CA LYS A 357 -9.59 19.36 3.50
C LYS A 357 -8.78 20.64 3.21
N ASP A 358 -7.57 20.50 2.67
CA ASP A 358 -6.61 21.59 2.45
C ASP A 358 -6.17 21.70 0.98
N ALA A 359 -7.07 21.40 0.03
CA ALA A 359 -6.76 21.30 -1.40
C ALA A 359 -6.87 22.60 -2.19
#